data_AF-A0A7S2CVQ8-F1
#
_entry.id   AF-A0A7S2CVQ8-F1
#
_cell.length_a   1.000
_cell.length_b   1.000
_cell.length_c   1.000
_cell.angle_alpha   90.00
_cell.angle_beta   90.00
_cell.angle_gamma   90.00
#
_symmetry.space_group_name_H-M   'P 1'
#
loop_
_entity.id
_entity.type
_entity.pdbx_description
1 polymer ?
#
loop_
_entity_poly.entity_id
_entity_poly.type
_entity_poly.pdbx_seq_one_letter_code
_entity_poly.pdbx_strand_id
1 'polypeptide(L)'
;ECCAIVRNNRRILHEAFAAYSRRLRFPGESSNDSMTFNAWVDFLQACNAQDFGAPPHVWGTAFALGREVRADEYRSFRHMELSWSEFLVCIGAVVQLSEGFGDDPYPDRLLEFVEVHVTQAFQKMGPTPSRYTMDPHLSKLVTLVGQVFEEADVDKSGFLSQQEFN
;
A
#
# COMPACT_ATOMS: atom_id res chain seq x y z
N GLU A 1 -24.71 1.33 -6.64
CA GLU A 1 -23.78 0.31 -7.18
C GLU A 1 -22.36 0.42 -6.62
N CYS A 2 -21.74 1.60 -6.59
CA CYS A 2 -20.38 1.76 -6.01
C CYS A 2 -20.20 1.18 -4.60
N CYS A 3 -21.17 1.40 -3.70
CA CYS A 3 -21.12 0.81 -2.35
C CYS A 3 -21.13 -0.73 -2.35
N ALA A 4 -21.81 -1.35 -3.33
CA ALA A 4 -21.82 -2.80 -3.47
C ALA A 4 -20.46 -3.31 -3.95
N ILE A 5 -19.83 -2.62 -4.90
CA ILE A 5 -18.48 -2.93 -5.39
C ILE A 5 -17.47 -2.89 -4.23
N VAL A 6 -17.46 -1.80 -3.46
CA VAL A 6 -16.57 -1.65 -2.30
C VAL A 6 -16.83 -2.74 -1.25
N ARG A 7 -18.11 -3.09 -1.01
CA ARG A 7 -18.48 -4.12 -0.04
C ARG A 7 -18.03 -5.51 -0.49
N ASN A 8 -18.27 -5.86 -1.75
CA ASN A 8 -17.91 -7.15 -2.33
C ASN A 8 -16.39 -7.34 -2.41
N ASN A 9 -15.67 -6.25 -2.67
CA ASN A 9 -14.20 -6.23 -2.75
C ASN A 9 -13.52 -5.73 -1.47
N ARG A 10 -14.23 -5.69 -0.33
CA ARG A 10 -13.70 -5.14 0.92
C ARG A 10 -12.41 -5.82 1.36
N ARG A 11 -12.34 -7.14 1.21
CA ARG A 11 -11.20 -7.94 1.65
C ARG A 11 -9.92 -7.51 0.94
N ILE A 12 -9.94 -7.49 -0.39
CA ILE A 12 -8.73 -7.16 -1.18
C ILE A 12 -8.31 -5.71 -1.00
N LEU A 13 -9.28 -4.79 -0.94
CA LEU A 13 -9.01 -3.38 -0.66
C LEU A 13 -8.35 -3.21 0.72
N HIS A 14 -8.84 -3.92 1.73
CA HIS A 14 -8.31 -3.84 3.08
C HIS A 14 -6.93 -4.50 3.20
N GLU A 15 -6.72 -5.64 2.54
CA GLU A 15 -5.42 -6.30 2.47
C GLU A 15 -4.38 -5.41 1.78
N ALA A 16 -4.74 -4.76 0.66
CA ALA A 16 -3.89 -3.79 -0.01
C ALA A 16 -3.56 -2.59 0.92
N PHE A 17 -4.58 -1.96 1.51
CA PHE A 17 -4.38 -0.86 2.45
C PHE A 17 -3.43 -1.25 3.59
N ALA A 18 -3.75 -2.32 4.31
CA ALA A 18 -3.00 -2.75 5.48
C ALA A 18 -1.55 -3.09 5.16
N ALA A 19 -1.25 -3.53 3.94
CA ALA A 19 0.10 -3.90 3.55
C ALA A 19 0.92 -2.69 3.10
N TYR A 20 0.35 -1.76 2.32
CA TYR A 20 1.06 -0.53 1.95
C TYR A 20 1.24 0.43 3.14
N SER A 21 0.30 0.45 4.10
CA SER A 21 0.44 1.17 5.39
C SER A 21 1.63 0.68 6.25
N ARG A 22 2.13 -0.53 6.02
CA ARG A 22 3.34 -1.03 6.71
C ARG A 22 4.63 -0.60 6.01
N ARG A 23 4.60 -0.27 4.72
CA ARG A 23 5.81 -0.12 3.89
C ARG A 23 6.47 1.23 3.94
N LEU A 24 5.75 2.34 4.12
CA LEU A 24 6.37 3.68 4.25
C LEU A 24 5.69 4.42 5.40
N ARG A 25 6.46 4.70 6.46
CA ARG A 25 6.00 5.24 7.75
C ARG A 25 6.89 6.36 8.23
N PHE A 26 6.33 7.30 8.98
CA PHE A 26 7.13 8.30 9.66
C PHE A 26 7.84 7.70 10.88
N PRO A 27 9.06 8.18 11.20
CA PRO A 27 9.77 7.75 12.41
C PRO A 27 8.97 8.10 13.67
N GLY A 28 8.82 7.14 14.58
CA GLY A 28 8.14 7.34 15.87
C GLY A 28 6.64 7.07 15.89
N GLU A 29 6.02 6.72 14.75
CA GLU A 29 4.62 6.28 14.71
C GLU A 29 4.49 4.77 14.91
N SER A 30 3.67 4.40 15.89
CA SER A 30 3.41 3.01 16.28
C SER A 30 2.11 2.44 15.71
N SER A 31 1.20 3.29 15.19
CA SER A 31 -0.08 2.83 14.65
C SER A 31 0.05 2.29 13.22
N ASN A 32 -0.53 1.10 12.99
CA ASN A 32 -0.64 0.48 11.67
C ASN A 32 -1.85 1.00 10.86
N ASP A 33 -2.53 2.03 11.36
CA ASP A 33 -3.90 2.36 10.97
C ASP A 33 -3.98 3.45 9.90
N SER A 34 -2.84 3.98 9.46
CA SER A 34 -2.71 5.03 8.45
C SER A 34 -1.80 4.63 7.29
N MET A 35 -2.16 5.10 6.09
CA MET A 35 -1.34 5.02 4.88
C MET A 35 -0.73 6.39 4.61
N THR A 36 0.60 6.50 4.60
CA THR A 36 1.27 7.76 4.27
C THR A 36 1.12 8.12 2.78
N PHE A 37 1.29 9.39 2.43
CA PHE A 37 1.27 9.84 1.03
C PHE A 37 2.26 9.07 0.15
N ASN A 38 3.46 8.77 0.66
CA ASN A 38 4.44 7.99 -0.11
C ASN A 38 3.98 6.54 -0.30
N ALA A 39 3.34 5.93 0.70
CA ALA A 39 2.74 4.60 0.57
C ALA A 39 1.59 4.59 -0.45
N TRP A 40 0.81 5.68 -0.51
CA TRP A 40 -0.23 5.88 -1.52
C TRP A 40 0.34 5.96 -2.95
N VAL A 41 1.42 6.72 -3.14
CA VAL A 41 2.11 6.81 -4.44
C VAL A 41 2.67 5.45 -4.87
N ASP A 42 3.34 4.73 -3.96
CA ASP A 42 3.87 3.38 -4.22
C ASP A 42 2.74 2.37 -4.53
N PHE A 43 1.60 2.49 -3.85
CA PHE A 43 0.40 1.70 -4.13
C PHE A 43 -0.14 1.94 -5.53
N LEU A 44 -0.30 3.20 -5.97
CA LEU A 44 -0.80 3.53 -7.30
C LEU A 44 0.17 3.13 -8.41
N GLN A 45 1.47 3.22 -8.14
CA GLN A 45 2.49 2.71 -9.04
C GLN A 45 2.38 1.19 -9.19
N ALA A 46 2.17 0.46 -8.09
CA ALA A 46 1.98 -0.99 -8.15
C ALA A 46 0.67 -1.40 -8.82
N CYS A 47 -0.38 -0.58 -8.70
CA CYS A 47 -1.65 -0.74 -9.43
C CYS A 47 -1.48 -0.51 -10.93
N ASN A 48 -0.33 -0.01 -11.41
CA ASN A 48 -0.19 0.52 -12.76
C ASN A 48 -1.30 1.53 -13.08
N ALA A 49 -1.59 2.46 -12.15
CA ALA A 49 -2.71 3.40 -12.29
C ALA A 49 -2.60 4.26 -13.56
N GLN A 50 -1.39 4.47 -14.07
CA GLN A 50 -1.17 5.16 -15.35
C GLN A 50 -1.78 4.40 -16.54
N ASP A 51 -1.70 3.07 -16.56
CA ASP A 51 -2.27 2.23 -17.63
C ASP A 51 -3.81 2.27 -17.61
N PHE A 52 -4.39 2.50 -16.43
CA PHE A 52 -5.82 2.77 -16.25
C PHE A 52 -6.24 4.19 -16.66
N GLY A 53 -5.29 5.03 -17.09
CA GLY A 53 -5.55 6.43 -17.45
C GLY A 53 -5.46 7.41 -16.27
N ALA A 54 -4.92 7.02 -15.11
CA ALA A 54 -4.66 7.93 -14.00
C ALA A 54 -3.16 8.30 -13.93
N PRO A 55 -2.69 9.34 -14.65
CA PRO A 55 -1.28 9.71 -14.69
C PRO A 55 -0.75 10.26 -13.34
N PRO A 56 0.57 10.25 -13.09
CA PRO A 56 1.14 10.60 -11.78
C PRO A 56 0.72 11.96 -11.19
N HIS A 57 0.44 12.95 -12.03
CA HIS A 57 0.03 14.28 -11.57
C HIS A 57 -1.37 14.28 -10.93
N VAL A 58 -2.24 13.30 -11.21
CA VAL A 58 -3.57 13.22 -10.59
C VAL A 58 -3.56 12.50 -9.24
N TRP A 59 -2.48 11.77 -8.91
CA TRP A 59 -2.40 10.97 -7.68
C TRP A 59 -2.42 11.84 -6.42
N GLY A 60 -1.74 12.99 -6.48
CA GLY A 60 -1.76 13.99 -5.41
C GLY A 60 -3.14 14.65 -5.26
N THR A 61 -3.80 14.92 -6.38
CA THR A 61 -5.16 15.49 -6.39
C THR A 61 -6.17 14.50 -5.80
N ALA A 62 -6.11 13.22 -6.20
CA ALA A 62 -6.97 12.18 -5.64
C ALA A 62 -6.79 12.03 -4.12
N PHE A 63 -5.53 12.05 -3.66
CA PHE A 63 -5.21 12.06 -2.24
C PHE A 63 -5.84 13.26 -1.51
N ALA A 64 -5.68 14.47 -2.07
CA ALA A 64 -6.20 15.69 -1.48
C ALA A 64 -7.74 15.72 -1.45
N LEU A 65 -8.41 15.13 -2.43
CA LEU A 65 -9.88 15.04 -2.48
C LEU A 65 -10.46 14.08 -1.45
N GLY A 66 -9.78 12.95 -1.21
CA GLY A 66 -10.25 11.95 -0.25
C GLY A 66 -9.86 12.24 1.19
N ARG A 67 -8.87 13.10 1.43
CA ARG A 67 -8.43 13.47 2.78
C ARG A 67 -9.41 14.44 3.43
N GLU A 68 -9.86 14.09 4.63
CA GLU A 68 -10.62 15.01 5.49
C GLU A 68 -9.65 15.99 6.16
N VAL A 69 -9.90 17.30 6.04
CA VAL A 69 -9.10 18.32 6.74
C VAL A 69 -9.71 18.57 8.11
N ARG A 70 -8.97 18.27 9.18
CA ARG A 70 -9.40 18.55 10.56
C ARG A 70 -8.64 19.73 11.15
N ALA A 71 -9.33 20.54 11.96
CA ALA A 71 -8.81 21.79 12.52
C ALA A 71 -7.68 21.59 13.56
N ASP A 72 -7.47 20.38 14.03
CA ASP A 72 -6.54 19.98 15.09
C ASP A 72 -5.22 19.36 14.55
N GLU A 73 -4.99 19.41 13.24
CA GLU A 73 -3.84 18.76 12.57
C GLU A 73 -2.48 19.49 12.69
N TYR A 74 -2.42 20.67 13.33
CA TYR A 74 -1.20 21.49 13.37
C TYR A 74 -0.02 20.88 14.14
N ARG A 75 -0.21 19.73 14.80
CA ARG A 75 0.81 19.07 15.63
C ARG A 75 1.24 17.69 15.10
N SER A 76 0.68 17.21 14.00
CA SER A 76 0.96 15.86 13.49
C SER A 76 1.11 15.82 11.97
N PHE A 77 1.68 14.71 11.47
CA PHE A 77 1.74 14.39 10.05
C PHE A 77 0.42 13.83 9.49
N ARG A 78 -0.69 13.96 10.22
CA ARG A 78 -2.01 13.44 9.82
C ARG A 78 -2.48 13.91 8.45
N HIS A 79 -2.13 15.14 8.08
CA HIS A 79 -2.40 15.69 6.76
C HIS A 79 -1.65 14.92 5.64
N MET A 80 -0.58 14.20 5.93
CA MET A 80 0.11 13.35 4.95
C MET A 80 -0.26 11.88 5.05
N GLU A 81 -1.42 11.58 5.64
CA GLU A 81 -1.88 10.22 5.89
C GLU A 81 -3.34 10.02 5.47
N LEU A 82 -3.68 8.77 5.16
CA LEU A 82 -5.05 8.30 4.92
C LEU A 82 -5.41 7.24 5.95
N SER A 83 -6.55 7.44 6.59
CA SER A 83 -7.31 6.38 7.24
C SER A 83 -7.92 5.43 6.20
N TRP A 84 -8.40 4.27 6.66
CA TRP A 84 -9.10 3.30 5.81
C TRP A 84 -10.25 3.92 5.00
N SER A 85 -11.08 4.77 5.63
CA SER A 85 -12.18 5.43 4.92
C SER A 85 -11.69 6.42 3.86
N GLU A 86 -10.66 7.20 4.16
CA GLU A 86 -10.11 8.17 3.20
C GLU A 86 -9.44 7.46 2.03
N PHE A 87 -8.78 6.33 2.28
CA PHE A 87 -8.26 5.46 1.21
C PHE A 87 -9.36 5.04 0.24
N LEU A 88 -10.52 4.58 0.74
CA LEU A 88 -11.64 4.20 -0.13
C LEU A 88 -12.17 5.37 -0.96
N VAL A 89 -12.20 6.58 -0.38
CA VAL A 89 -12.60 7.80 -1.12
C VAL A 89 -11.55 8.15 -2.17
N CYS A 90 -10.26 8.05 -1.84
CA CYS A 90 -9.17 8.30 -2.77
C CYS A 90 -9.19 7.34 -3.96
N ILE A 91 -9.53 6.06 -3.77
CA ILE A 91 -9.73 5.10 -4.88
C ILE A 91 -10.81 5.61 -5.83
N GLY A 92 -11.94 6.05 -5.30
CA GLY A 92 -13.00 6.65 -6.13
C GLY A 92 -12.54 7.90 -6.87
N ALA A 93 -11.77 8.76 -6.19
CA ALA A 93 -11.20 9.96 -6.78
C ALA A 93 -10.20 9.64 -7.91
N VAL A 94 -9.38 8.59 -7.79
CA VAL A 94 -8.49 8.13 -8.87
C VAL A 94 -9.29 7.75 -10.11
N VAL A 95 -10.38 7.01 -9.93
CA VAL A 95 -11.25 6.61 -11.05
C VAL A 95 -11.93 7.82 -11.68
N GLN A 96 -12.42 8.75 -10.86
CA GLN A 96 -13.06 9.97 -11.35
C GLN A 96 -12.10 10.91 -12.09
N LEU A 97 -10.83 10.96 -11.69
CA LEU A 97 -9.80 11.78 -12.32
C LEU A 97 -9.08 11.07 -13.48
N SER A 98 -9.42 9.81 -13.76
CA SER A 98 -8.80 9.06 -14.86
C SER A 98 -9.24 9.61 -16.23
N GLU A 99 -8.34 9.51 -17.21
CA GLU A 99 -8.61 9.83 -18.60
C GLU A 99 -9.72 8.91 -19.17
N GLY A 100 -10.57 9.46 -20.03
CA GLY A 100 -11.77 8.77 -20.53
C GLY A 100 -12.91 8.65 -19.51
N PHE A 101 -12.80 9.29 -18.34
CA PHE A 101 -13.91 9.39 -17.41
C PHE A 101 -15.08 10.13 -18.09
N GLY A 102 -16.22 9.43 -18.25
CA GLY A 102 -17.41 9.92 -18.95
C GLY A 102 -17.87 9.01 -20.09
N ASP A 103 -16.99 8.15 -20.60
CA ASP A 103 -17.34 7.21 -21.68
C ASP A 103 -18.08 5.97 -21.16
N ASP A 104 -17.70 5.51 -19.97
CA ASP A 104 -18.32 4.36 -19.27
C ASP A 104 -18.98 4.77 -17.95
N PRO A 105 -19.97 4.00 -17.47
CA PRO A 105 -20.54 4.20 -16.15
C PRO A 105 -19.45 4.14 -15.06
N TYR A 106 -19.46 5.11 -14.15
CA TYR A 106 -18.50 5.17 -13.03
C TYR A 106 -18.39 3.87 -12.21
N PRO A 107 -19.49 3.15 -11.89
CA PRO A 107 -19.40 1.88 -11.19
C PRO A 107 -18.55 0.83 -11.94
N ASP A 108 -18.64 0.77 -13.26
CA ASP A 108 -17.94 -0.25 -14.05
C ASP A 108 -16.43 0.02 -14.06
N ARG A 109 -16.04 1.28 -14.25
CA ARG A 109 -14.64 1.70 -14.13
C ARG A 109 -14.08 1.49 -12.73
N LEU A 110 -14.89 1.74 -11.70
CA LEU A 110 -14.49 1.47 -10.32
C LEU A 110 -14.29 -0.04 -10.08
N LEU A 111 -15.18 -0.87 -10.61
CA LEU A 111 -15.06 -2.32 -10.52
C LEU A 111 -13.80 -2.81 -11.23
N GLU A 112 -13.54 -2.35 -12.44
CA GLU A 112 -12.33 -2.66 -13.22
C GLU A 112 -11.07 -2.27 -12.44
N PHE A 113 -11.00 -1.05 -11.92
CA PHE A 113 -9.85 -0.61 -11.14
C PHE A 113 -9.60 -1.51 -9.93
N VAL A 114 -10.66 -1.89 -9.22
CA VAL A 114 -10.53 -2.73 -8.03
C VAL A 114 -10.17 -4.18 -8.37
N GLU A 115 -10.84 -4.79 -9.34
CA GLU A 115 -10.63 -6.21 -9.66
C GLU A 115 -9.35 -6.45 -10.46
N VAL A 116 -8.95 -5.51 -11.32
CA VAL A 116 -7.76 -5.65 -12.16
C VAL A 116 -6.55 -5.02 -11.47
N HIS A 117 -6.60 -3.72 -11.20
CA HIS A 117 -5.42 -2.95 -10.82
C HIS A 117 -5.05 -3.12 -9.34
N VAL A 118 -6.02 -3.06 -8.42
CA VAL A 118 -5.75 -3.28 -6.99
C VAL A 118 -5.32 -4.74 -6.73
N THR A 119 -5.94 -5.70 -7.42
CA THR A 119 -5.51 -7.11 -7.36
C THR A 119 -4.07 -7.30 -7.80
N GLN A 120 -3.66 -6.65 -8.90
CA GLN A 120 -2.26 -6.69 -9.36
C GLN A 120 -1.30 -6.10 -8.32
N ALA A 121 -1.65 -4.96 -7.71
CA ALA A 121 -0.83 -4.37 -6.66
C ALA A 121 -0.67 -5.32 -5.46
N PHE A 122 -1.77 -5.96 -5.05
CA PHE A 122 -1.75 -6.94 -3.98
C PHE A 122 -0.85 -8.14 -4.30
N GLN A 123 -0.93 -8.68 -5.52
CA GLN A 123 -0.09 -9.79 -5.98
C GLN A 123 1.40 -9.42 -6.06
N LYS A 124 1.71 -8.19 -6.48
CA LYS A 124 3.09 -7.68 -6.59
C LYS A 124 3.78 -7.51 -5.24
N MET A 125 3.04 -7.49 -4.12
CA MET A 125 3.65 -7.21 -2.82
C MET A 125 4.62 -8.29 -2.34
N GLY A 126 4.50 -9.54 -2.80
CA GLY A 126 5.36 -10.65 -2.35
C GLY A 126 5.47 -10.74 -0.82
N PRO A 127 6.37 -11.57 -0.27
CA PRO A 127 6.77 -11.44 1.13
C PRO A 127 7.49 -10.10 1.31
N THR A 128 6.97 -9.28 2.24
CA THR A 128 7.43 -7.91 2.53
C THR A 128 8.95 -7.76 2.42
N PRO A 129 9.50 -7.02 1.44
CA PRO A 129 10.92 -6.71 1.46
C PRO A 129 11.16 -5.78 2.64
N SER A 130 11.93 -6.29 3.61
CA SER A 130 12.47 -5.50 4.71
C SER A 130 13.12 -4.23 4.15
N ARG A 131 12.77 -3.05 4.69
CA ARG A 131 13.22 -1.71 4.20
C ARG A 131 14.74 -1.52 4.14
N TYR A 132 15.54 -2.52 4.53
CA TYR A 132 17.00 -2.49 4.48
C TYR A 132 17.60 -2.87 3.11
N THR A 133 16.80 -3.25 2.10
CA THR A 133 17.32 -3.79 0.83
C THR A 133 17.52 -2.77 -0.30
N MET A 134 17.66 -1.47 -0.01
CA MET A 134 17.97 -0.47 -1.05
C MET A 134 19.46 -0.33 -1.37
N ASP A 135 20.36 -0.98 -0.63
CA ASP A 135 21.79 -1.02 -0.94
C ASP A 135 22.18 -2.40 -1.52
N PRO A 136 22.65 -2.47 -2.78
CA PRO A 136 23.12 -3.71 -3.41
C PRO A 136 24.22 -4.45 -2.62
N HIS A 137 25.00 -3.73 -1.80
CA HIS A 137 26.00 -4.33 -0.92
C HIS A 137 25.36 -4.94 0.34
N LEU A 138 24.33 -4.29 0.89
CA LEU A 138 23.56 -4.84 2.01
C LEU A 138 22.70 -6.05 1.60
N SER A 139 22.21 -6.07 0.36
CA SER A 139 21.45 -7.22 -0.17
C SER A 139 22.25 -8.52 -0.11
N LYS A 140 23.55 -8.49 -0.44
CA LYS A 140 24.43 -9.66 -0.31
C LYS A 140 24.62 -10.07 1.15
N LEU A 141 24.74 -9.11 2.06
CA LEU A 141 24.88 -9.36 3.49
C LEU A 141 23.58 -9.94 4.09
N VAL A 142 22.42 -9.43 3.70
CA VAL A 142 21.11 -9.92 4.14
C VAL A 142 20.87 -11.34 3.63
N THR A 143 21.23 -11.65 2.38
CA THR A 143 21.17 -13.02 1.83
C THR A 143 22.09 -13.96 2.60
N LEU A 144 23.33 -13.54 2.90
CA LEU A 144 24.25 -14.33 3.70
C LEU A 144 23.73 -14.58 5.12
N VAL A 145 23.21 -13.55 5.79
CA VAL A 145 22.61 -13.67 7.13
C VAL A 145 21.39 -14.58 7.10
N GLY A 146 20.55 -14.50 6.06
CA GLY A 146 19.41 -15.39 5.88
C GLY A 146 19.82 -16.85 5.71
N GLN A 147 20.86 -17.12 4.92
CA GLN A 147 21.40 -18.47 4.74
C GLN A 147 21.99 -19.03 6.04
N VAL A 148 22.80 -18.24 6.75
CA VAL A 148 23.37 -18.64 8.04
C VAL A 148 22.27 -18.89 9.08
N PHE A 149 21.21 -18.08 9.06
CA PHE A 149 20.06 -18.26 9.94
C PHE A 149 19.29 -19.55 9.60
N GLU A 150 19.01 -19.82 8.33
CA GLU A 150 18.34 -21.06 7.90
C GLU A 150 19.17 -22.32 8.18
N GLU A 151 20.49 -22.22 8.12
CA GLU A 151 21.40 -23.32 8.48
C GLU A 151 21.47 -23.54 10.00
N ALA A 152 21.35 -22.49 10.80
CA ALA A 152 21.37 -22.55 12.25
C ALA A 152 20.00 -22.92 12.86
N ASP A 153 18.89 -22.63 12.17
CA ASP A 153 17.51 -22.97 12.58
C ASP A 153 17.22 -24.44 12.28
N VAL A 154 17.83 -25.34 13.08
CA VAL A 154 17.76 -26.79 12.89
C VAL A 154 16.34 -27.30 13.06
N ASP A 155 15.57 -26.69 13.98
CA ASP A 155 14.19 -27.07 14.24
C ASP A 155 13.17 -26.40 13.31
N LYS A 156 13.61 -25.46 12.47
CA LYS A 156 12.79 -24.69 11.52
C LYS A 156 11.65 -23.94 12.18
N SER A 157 11.84 -23.50 13.43
CA SER A 157 10.84 -22.76 14.18
C SER A 157 10.70 -21.32 13.68
N GLY A 158 11.65 -20.83 12.88
CA GLY A 158 11.74 -19.43 12.46
C GLY A 158 12.39 -18.52 13.50
N PHE A 159 12.98 -19.10 14.56
CA PHE A 159 13.72 -18.39 15.61
C PHE A 159 14.95 -19.21 16.01
N LEU A 160 16.08 -18.56 16.30
CA LEU A 160 17.25 -19.26 16.85
C LEU A 160 17.16 -19.33 18.37
N SER A 161 17.16 -20.54 18.91
CA SER A 161 17.34 -20.76 20.33
C SER A 161 18.77 -20.41 20.77
N GLN A 162 18.99 -20.24 22.08
CA GLN A 162 20.33 -19.92 22.60
C GLN A 162 21.36 -21.04 22.36
N GLN A 163 20.91 -22.27 22.10
CA GLN A 163 21.77 -23.38 21.69
C GLN A 163 22.12 -23.34 20.21
N GLU A 164 21.20 -22.89 19.35
CA GLU A 164 21.44 -22.74 17.91
C GLU A 164 22.25 -21.49 17.56
N PHE A 165 22.26 -20.49 18.45
CA PHE A 165 23.00 -19.24 18.26
C PHE A 165 24.48 -19.31 18.70
N ASN A 166 24.87 -20.29 19.53
CA ASN A 166 26.25 -20.48 20.01
C ASN A 166 27.01 -21.51 19.20
#